data_AF-A0A934V5D6-F1
#
_entry.id   AF-A0A934V5D6-F1
#
_cell.length_a   1.000
_cell.length_b   1.000
_cell.length_c   1.000
_cell.angle_alpha   90.00
_cell.angle_beta   90.00
_cell.angle_gamma   90.00
#
_symmetry.space_group_name_H-M   'P 1'
#
loop_
_entity.id
_entity.type
_entity.pdbx_description
1 polymer ?
#
loop_
_entity_poly.entity_id
_entity_poly.type
_entity_poly.pdbx_seq_one_letter_code
_entity_poly.pdbx_strand_id
1 'polypeptide(L)'
;MAVTPGHTAVTSGSTGTRSSRIVAPIELPASSDELAAEAAAQLGWDGVLLPRMTMFGRRVYVVARLRSEAHAERIAMGIGPVTDKASVSTWTWPELAGGAPPAAVEIVGVLAVARHWRTGLAATVPFARYGDAAIVLPAAATMSHDYVDNCLPRARAYGLAVVTADENATTGLDLSGRTERMMLGEDSVIRWVQEMVYEQLLAMESPAEAR
;
A
#
# COMPACT_ATOMS: atom_id res chain seq x y z
N MET A 1 -24.50 63.15 -18.74
CA MET A 1 -24.25 62.10 -17.74
C MET A 1 -25.52 61.29 -17.55
N ALA A 2 -25.53 60.04 -18.01
CA ALA A 2 -26.60 59.10 -17.76
C ALA A 2 -25.94 57.84 -17.19
N VAL A 3 -26.26 57.53 -15.95
CA VAL A 3 -25.71 56.39 -15.20
C VAL A 3 -26.66 55.22 -15.39
N THR A 4 -26.21 54.17 -16.06
CA THR A 4 -26.95 52.91 -16.19
C THR A 4 -26.77 52.10 -14.89
N PRO A 5 -27.85 51.63 -14.23
CA PRO A 5 -27.73 50.83 -13.02
C PRO A 5 -27.20 49.43 -13.35
N GLY A 6 -26.21 48.96 -12.59
CA GLY A 6 -25.75 47.58 -12.64
C GLY A 6 -26.77 46.64 -12.00
N HIS A 7 -27.25 45.66 -12.77
CA HIS A 7 -27.99 44.52 -12.24
C HIS A 7 -27.03 43.58 -11.50
N THR A 8 -27.09 43.56 -10.17
CA THR A 8 -26.52 42.48 -9.36
C THR A 8 -27.46 41.27 -9.41
N ALA A 9 -27.01 40.19 -10.05
CA ALA A 9 -27.65 38.89 -9.96
C ALA A 9 -27.48 38.35 -8.53
N VAL A 10 -28.60 38.18 -7.83
CA VAL A 10 -28.66 37.45 -6.56
C VAL A 10 -28.50 35.97 -6.90
N THR A 11 -27.31 35.42 -6.69
CA THR A 11 -27.11 33.97 -6.70
C THR A 11 -27.66 33.45 -5.37
N SER A 12 -28.89 32.94 -5.42
CA SER A 12 -29.51 32.21 -4.33
C SER A 12 -28.54 31.18 -3.77
N GLY A 13 -28.21 31.36 -2.49
CA GLY A 13 -27.40 30.44 -1.71
C GLY A 13 -28.07 29.07 -1.65
N SER A 14 -27.63 28.17 -2.52
CA SER A 14 -27.76 26.73 -2.31
C SER A 14 -26.73 26.33 -1.26
N THR A 15 -27.02 26.65 0.00
CA THR A 15 -26.36 26.05 1.16
C THR A 15 -26.79 24.59 1.21
N GLY A 16 -26.18 23.77 0.36
CA GLY A 16 -26.29 22.32 0.40
C GLY A 16 -25.76 21.86 1.74
N THR A 17 -26.67 21.62 2.67
CA THR A 17 -26.44 20.99 3.95
C THR A 17 -25.69 19.69 3.71
N ARG A 18 -24.38 19.68 3.99
CA ARG A 18 -23.61 18.45 4.13
C ARG A 18 -24.19 17.70 5.30
N SER A 19 -25.13 16.80 5.02
CA SER A 19 -25.57 15.79 5.96
C SER A 19 -24.37 14.91 6.26
N SER A 20 -23.62 15.24 7.32
CA SER A 20 -22.71 14.28 7.94
C SER A 20 -23.58 13.26 8.66
N ARG A 21 -24.24 12.40 7.90
CA ARG A 21 -24.90 11.22 8.45
C ARG A 21 -23.78 10.47 9.15
N ILE A 22 -23.81 10.47 10.48
CA ILE A 22 -22.89 9.71 11.33
C ILE A 22 -23.27 8.24 11.09
N VAL A 23 -22.72 7.67 10.04
CA VAL A 23 -22.77 6.22 9.80
C VAL A 23 -21.92 5.60 10.89
N ALA A 24 -22.48 4.61 11.60
CA ALA A 24 -21.73 3.87 12.61
C ALA A 24 -20.38 3.42 12.03
N PRO A 25 -19.28 3.51 12.79
CA PRO A 25 -17.97 3.09 12.28
C PRO A 25 -18.06 1.65 11.81
N ILE A 26 -17.81 1.41 10.53
CA ILE A 26 -17.78 0.05 9.98
C ILE A 26 -16.71 -0.73 10.74
N GLU A 27 -17.08 -1.89 11.27
CA GLU A 27 -16.16 -2.78 11.96
C GLU A 27 -15.49 -3.75 10.97
N LEU A 28 -14.31 -4.24 11.33
CA LEU A 28 -13.65 -5.29 10.56
C LEU A 28 -14.20 -6.64 11.04
N PRO A 29 -14.48 -7.60 10.14
CA PRO A 29 -15.02 -8.90 10.50
C PRO A 29 -14.03 -9.79 11.26
N ALA A 30 -12.72 -9.50 11.17
CA ALA A 30 -11.65 -10.21 11.86
C ALA A 30 -10.47 -9.27 12.15
N SER A 31 -9.39 -9.81 12.72
CA SER A 31 -8.17 -9.03 12.95
C SER A 31 -7.56 -8.57 11.61
N SER A 32 -6.83 -7.46 11.63
CA SER A 32 -6.20 -6.95 10.41
C SER A 32 -5.14 -7.92 9.87
N ASP A 33 -4.51 -8.72 10.73
CA ASP A 33 -3.48 -9.68 10.34
C ASP A 33 -4.10 -10.88 9.62
N GLU A 34 -5.21 -11.42 10.14
CA GLU A 34 -5.96 -12.51 9.47
C GLU A 34 -6.49 -12.06 8.11
N LEU A 35 -7.09 -10.86 8.04
CA LEU A 35 -7.60 -10.31 6.78
C LEU A 35 -6.49 -10.03 5.76
N ALA A 36 -5.30 -9.65 6.23
CA ALA A 36 -4.15 -9.47 5.36
C ALA A 36 -3.64 -10.80 4.79
N ALA A 37 -3.58 -11.84 5.62
CA ALA A 37 -3.17 -13.18 5.20
C ALA A 37 -4.12 -13.78 4.18
N GLU A 38 -5.42 -13.74 4.45
CA GLU A 38 -6.45 -14.27 3.55
C GLU A 38 -6.47 -13.50 2.21
N ALA A 39 -6.34 -12.17 2.27
CA ALA A 39 -6.28 -11.35 1.05
C ALA A 39 -5.02 -11.62 0.21
N ALA A 40 -3.86 -11.81 0.83
CA ALA A 40 -2.63 -12.16 0.13
C ALA A 40 -2.76 -13.52 -0.59
N ALA A 41 -3.37 -14.51 0.09
CA ALA A 41 -3.67 -15.82 -0.49
C ALA A 41 -4.66 -15.70 -1.67
N GLN A 42 -5.73 -14.94 -1.51
CA GLN A 42 -6.74 -14.69 -2.56
C GLN A 42 -6.15 -14.00 -3.80
N LEU A 43 -5.11 -13.18 -3.63
CA LEU A 43 -4.39 -12.51 -4.72
C LEU A 43 -3.31 -13.40 -5.37
N GLY A 44 -3.05 -14.59 -4.81
CA GLY A 44 -2.02 -15.50 -5.30
C GLY A 44 -0.60 -14.95 -5.11
N TRP A 45 -0.40 -14.08 -4.13
CA TRP A 45 0.92 -13.49 -3.87
C TRP A 45 1.83 -14.52 -3.18
N ASP A 46 2.79 -15.04 -3.94
CA ASP A 46 3.80 -15.99 -3.46
C ASP A 46 4.89 -15.27 -2.68
N GLY A 47 4.90 -15.41 -1.35
CA GLY A 47 5.92 -14.85 -0.46
C GLY A 47 5.52 -14.87 1.01
N VAL A 48 6.36 -14.30 1.86
CA VAL A 48 6.11 -14.17 3.29
C VAL A 48 5.36 -12.87 3.54
N LEU A 49 4.20 -12.95 4.20
CA LEU A 49 3.48 -11.79 4.71
C LEU A 49 4.19 -11.27 5.96
N LEU A 50 4.68 -10.03 5.89
CA LEU A 50 5.30 -9.37 7.02
C LEU A 50 4.27 -8.84 8.03
N PRO A 51 4.63 -8.77 9.32
CA PRO A 51 3.87 -8.05 10.32
C PRO A 51 3.56 -6.62 9.89
N ARG A 52 2.48 -6.06 10.43
CA ARG A 52 2.05 -4.70 10.05
C ARG A 52 3.14 -3.68 10.32
N MET A 53 3.58 -2.98 9.28
CA MET A 53 4.64 -1.97 9.36
C MET A 53 4.14 -0.59 8.98
N THR A 54 4.91 0.43 9.34
CA THR A 54 4.64 1.81 8.93
C THR A 54 5.61 2.24 7.85
N MET A 55 5.10 2.49 6.65
CA MET A 55 5.87 2.94 5.48
C MET A 55 5.20 4.18 4.90
N PHE A 56 5.97 5.21 4.59
CA PHE A 56 5.45 6.52 4.14
C PHE A 56 4.37 7.11 5.08
N GLY A 57 4.48 6.85 6.39
CA GLY A 57 3.48 7.27 7.38
C GLY A 57 2.15 6.52 7.31
N ARG A 58 2.10 5.39 6.58
CA ARG A 58 0.91 4.55 6.38
C ARG A 58 1.14 3.16 6.95
N ARG A 59 0.10 2.59 7.55
CA ARG A 59 0.11 1.22 8.06
C ARG A 59 -0.24 0.29 6.91
N VAL A 60 0.68 -0.60 6.57
CA VAL A 60 0.56 -1.54 5.46
C VAL A 60 1.09 -2.91 5.86
N TYR A 61 0.71 -3.90 5.08
CA TYR A 61 1.31 -5.23 5.05
C TYR A 61 2.05 -5.37 3.74
N VAL A 62 3.19 -6.06 3.79
CA VAL A 62 4.03 -6.30 2.62
C VAL A 62 4.19 -7.80 2.49
N VAL A 63 3.95 -8.33 1.28
CA VAL A 63 4.33 -9.69 0.93
C VAL A 63 5.65 -9.60 0.19
N ALA A 64 6.64 -10.34 0.66
CA ALA A 64 8.00 -10.25 0.17
C ALA A 64 8.67 -11.62 0.08
N ARG A 65 9.66 -11.72 -0.81
CA ARG A 65 10.51 -12.90 -0.97
C ARG A 65 11.97 -12.52 -0.85
N LEU A 66 12.73 -13.40 -0.21
CA LEU A 66 14.18 -13.28 -0.17
C LEU A 66 14.78 -13.68 -1.51
N ARG A 67 15.70 -12.86 -2.02
CA ARG A 67 16.52 -13.17 -3.20
C ARG A 67 17.74 -13.92 -2.71
N SER A 68 17.68 -15.25 -2.70
CA SER A 68 18.67 -16.12 -2.04
C SER A 68 20.11 -15.83 -2.44
N GLU A 69 20.38 -15.55 -3.72
CA GLU A 69 21.74 -15.23 -4.20
C GLU A 69 22.25 -13.90 -3.60
N ALA A 70 21.47 -12.83 -3.71
CA ALA A 70 21.81 -11.52 -3.16
C ALA A 70 21.91 -11.54 -1.61
N HIS A 71 21.07 -12.34 -0.96
CA HIS A 71 21.14 -12.56 0.48
C HIS A 71 22.43 -13.30 0.89
N ALA A 72 22.77 -14.39 0.19
CA ALA A 72 23.99 -15.15 0.44
C ALA A 72 25.24 -14.29 0.21
N GLU A 73 25.25 -13.49 -0.86
CA GLU A 73 26.31 -12.52 -1.16
C GLU A 73 26.50 -11.53 0.00
N ARG A 74 25.40 -10.95 0.50
CA ARG A 74 25.42 -10.05 1.65
C ARG A 74 25.95 -10.71 2.92
N ILE A 75 25.53 -11.95 3.22
CA ILE A 75 26.07 -12.71 4.35
C ILE A 75 27.59 -12.90 4.19
N ALA A 76 28.04 -13.32 3.01
CA ALA A 76 29.47 -13.55 2.74
C ALA A 76 30.32 -12.28 2.92
N MET A 77 29.75 -11.11 2.62
CA MET A 77 30.41 -9.81 2.81
C MET A 77 30.16 -9.18 4.18
N GLY A 78 29.36 -9.79 5.05
CA GLY A 78 28.99 -9.22 6.35
C GLY A 78 28.12 -7.97 6.27
N ILE A 79 27.31 -7.82 5.22
CA ILE A 79 26.47 -6.64 4.96
C ILE A 79 25.04 -6.92 5.41
N GLY A 80 24.61 -6.28 6.49
CA GLY A 80 23.22 -6.33 6.97
C GLY A 80 22.26 -5.41 6.20
N PRO A 81 20.96 -5.41 6.56
CA PRO A 81 20.01 -4.41 6.09
C PRO A 81 20.45 -2.99 6.44
N VAL A 82 20.24 -2.03 5.52
CA VAL A 82 20.53 -0.61 5.76
C VAL A 82 19.25 0.22 5.73
N THR A 83 18.71 0.54 6.90
CA THR A 83 17.43 1.25 7.03
C THR A 83 17.56 2.78 7.04
N ASP A 84 18.78 3.31 7.07
CA ASP A 84 19.03 4.74 6.90
C ASP A 84 18.81 5.18 5.44
N LYS A 85 17.79 6.01 5.24
CA LYS A 85 17.38 6.48 3.91
C LYS A 85 18.47 7.32 3.24
N ALA A 86 19.24 8.10 4.00
CA ALA A 86 20.29 8.95 3.43
C ALA A 86 21.40 8.08 2.81
N SER A 87 21.84 7.05 3.55
CA SER A 87 22.81 6.06 3.10
C SER A 87 22.34 5.34 1.83
N VAL A 88 21.12 4.80 1.82
CA VAL A 88 20.58 4.10 0.64
C VAL A 88 20.44 5.02 -0.57
N SER A 89 20.18 6.31 -0.35
CA SER A 89 20.06 7.28 -1.45
C SER A 89 21.36 7.47 -2.23
N THR A 90 22.50 7.27 -1.58
CA THR A 90 23.82 7.35 -2.25
C THR A 90 24.04 6.20 -3.23
N TRP A 91 23.37 5.06 -3.07
CA TRP A 91 23.54 3.88 -3.93
C TRP A 91 23.03 4.09 -5.34
N THR A 92 22.11 5.05 -5.53
CA THR A 92 21.63 5.42 -6.87
C THR A 92 22.52 6.45 -7.57
N TRP A 93 23.57 6.94 -6.91
CA TRP A 93 24.51 7.86 -7.53
C TRP A 93 25.39 7.09 -8.51
N PRO A 94 25.56 7.56 -9.76
CA PRO A 94 26.34 6.85 -10.77
C PRO A 94 27.75 6.45 -10.30
N GLU A 95 28.37 7.28 -9.47
CA GLU A 95 29.72 7.09 -8.93
C GLU A 95 29.79 5.96 -7.89
N LEU A 96 28.67 5.65 -7.22
CA LEU A 96 28.59 4.68 -6.12
C LEU A 96 27.75 3.45 -6.47
N ALA A 97 26.99 3.48 -7.56
CA ALA A 97 26.08 2.41 -7.96
C ALA A 97 26.80 1.05 -8.15
N GLY A 98 28.05 1.07 -8.64
CA GLY A 98 28.84 -0.16 -8.82
C GLY A 98 29.29 -0.83 -7.52
N GLY A 99 29.25 -0.14 -6.38
CA GLY A 99 29.60 -0.67 -5.06
C GLY A 99 28.40 -0.84 -4.13
N ALA A 100 27.18 -0.55 -4.61
CA ALA A 100 25.99 -0.71 -3.81
C ALA A 100 25.73 -2.19 -3.51
N PRO A 101 25.37 -2.56 -2.27
CA PRO A 101 24.97 -3.94 -1.98
C PRO A 101 23.79 -4.36 -2.88
N PRO A 102 23.71 -5.63 -3.32
CA PRO A 102 22.60 -6.10 -4.16
C PRO A 102 21.28 -6.08 -3.38
N ALA A 103 20.14 -5.92 -4.06
CA ALA A 103 18.83 -5.99 -3.42
C ALA A 103 18.52 -7.42 -2.97
N ALA A 104 18.47 -7.66 -1.66
CA ALA A 104 18.26 -8.99 -1.09
C ALA A 104 16.79 -9.41 -1.05
N VAL A 105 15.85 -8.53 -1.42
CA VAL A 105 14.41 -8.77 -1.31
C VAL A 105 13.66 -8.33 -2.55
N GLU A 106 12.68 -9.12 -2.92
CA GLU A 106 11.64 -8.79 -3.88
C GLU A 106 10.33 -8.50 -3.14
N ILE A 107 9.70 -7.37 -3.46
CA ILE A 107 8.38 -7.01 -2.95
C ILE A 107 7.36 -7.54 -3.95
N VAL A 108 6.56 -8.52 -3.53
CA VAL A 108 5.55 -9.18 -4.35
C VAL A 108 4.31 -8.30 -4.41
N GLY A 109 3.89 -7.76 -3.26
CA GLY A 109 2.79 -6.84 -3.19
C GLY A 109 2.65 -6.13 -1.85
N VAL A 110 1.89 -5.04 -1.84
CA VAL A 110 1.59 -4.24 -0.65
C VAL A 110 0.09 -4.12 -0.47
N LEU A 111 -0.43 -4.45 0.71
CA LEU A 111 -1.85 -4.29 1.00
C LEU A 111 -2.12 -3.47 2.25
N ALA A 112 -3.31 -2.84 2.28
CA ALA A 112 -3.81 -2.16 3.45
C ALA A 112 -5.22 -2.63 3.79
N VAL A 113 -5.39 -3.11 5.02
CA VAL A 113 -6.70 -3.42 5.60
C VAL A 113 -7.31 -2.15 6.18
N ALA A 114 -8.50 -1.77 5.70
CA ALA A 114 -9.15 -0.54 6.12
C ALA A 114 -10.66 -0.71 6.25
N ARG A 115 -11.25 0.01 7.21
CA ARG A 115 -12.71 0.11 7.37
C ARG A 115 -13.39 0.97 6.31
N HIS A 116 -12.60 1.77 5.59
CA HIS A 116 -13.10 2.68 4.56
C HIS A 116 -12.11 2.79 3.41
N TRP A 117 -12.64 2.75 2.18
CA TRP A 117 -11.85 2.74 0.95
C TRP A 117 -10.96 3.97 0.80
N ARG A 118 -11.38 5.15 1.26
CA ARG A 118 -10.55 6.38 1.19
C ARG A 118 -9.25 6.20 1.97
N THR A 119 -9.33 5.59 3.15
CA THR A 119 -8.17 5.28 3.98
C THR A 119 -7.32 4.20 3.33
N GLY A 120 -7.95 3.14 2.80
CA GLY A 120 -7.26 2.08 2.06
C GLY A 120 -6.45 2.63 0.89
N LEU A 121 -7.08 3.41 0.00
CA LEU A 121 -6.40 4.04 -1.14
C LEU A 121 -5.29 4.99 -0.70
N ALA A 122 -5.53 5.83 0.31
CA ALA A 122 -4.50 6.74 0.82
C ALA A 122 -3.27 6.00 1.39
N ALA A 123 -3.46 4.76 1.85
CA ALA A 123 -2.38 3.90 2.32
C ALA A 123 -1.64 3.19 1.17
N THR A 124 -2.34 2.74 0.12
CA THR A 124 -1.77 1.84 -0.90
C THR A 124 -1.31 2.54 -2.18
N VAL A 125 -1.93 3.65 -2.57
CA VAL A 125 -1.56 4.40 -3.79
C VAL A 125 -0.06 4.75 -3.88
N PRO A 126 0.65 5.14 -2.80
CA PRO A 126 2.09 5.41 -2.87
C PRO A 126 2.93 4.21 -3.33
N PHE A 127 2.43 2.98 -3.15
CA PHE A 127 3.11 1.74 -3.52
C PHE A 127 2.76 1.27 -4.93
N ALA A 128 1.67 1.78 -5.52
CA ALA A 128 1.20 1.36 -6.85
C ALA A 128 2.22 1.63 -7.98
N ARG A 129 3.24 2.46 -7.74
CA ARG A 129 4.34 2.71 -8.68
C ARG A 129 5.49 1.69 -8.58
N TYR A 130 5.49 0.85 -7.54
CA TYR A 130 6.61 -0.02 -7.17
C TYR A 130 6.30 -1.52 -7.26
N GLY A 131 5.02 -1.87 -7.44
CA GLY A 131 4.58 -3.25 -7.54
C GLY A 131 3.08 -3.37 -7.41
N ASP A 132 2.62 -4.60 -7.22
CA ASP A 132 1.22 -4.89 -6.98
C ASP A 132 0.77 -4.31 -5.64
N ALA A 133 -0.43 -3.74 -5.62
CA ALA A 133 -0.99 -3.20 -4.41
C ALA A 133 -2.49 -3.42 -4.32
N ALA A 134 -2.98 -3.66 -3.11
CA ALA A 134 -4.36 -4.06 -2.85
C ALA A 134 -4.94 -3.36 -1.62
N ILE A 135 -6.22 -3.04 -1.66
CA ILE A 135 -6.97 -2.65 -0.45
C ILE A 135 -7.86 -3.79 -0.03
N VAL A 136 -7.96 -4.02 1.29
CA VAL A 136 -8.88 -4.99 1.88
C VAL A 136 -9.96 -4.24 2.65
N LEU A 137 -11.22 -4.49 2.28
CA LEU A 137 -12.37 -3.79 2.82
C LEU A 137 -13.40 -4.78 3.38
N PRO A 138 -14.09 -4.46 4.49
CA PRO A 138 -15.25 -5.26 4.90
C PRO A 138 -16.37 -5.12 3.87
N ALA A 139 -17.16 -6.18 3.64
CA ALA A 139 -18.27 -6.19 2.69
C ALA A 139 -19.30 -5.07 2.96
N ALA A 140 -19.50 -4.69 4.23
CA ALA A 140 -20.34 -3.54 4.59
C ALA A 140 -19.87 -2.22 3.96
N ALA A 141 -18.58 -2.06 3.64
CA ALA A 141 -18.03 -0.87 2.98
C ALA A 141 -18.28 -0.84 1.47
N THR A 142 -18.70 -1.96 0.86
CA THR A 142 -18.95 -2.06 -0.58
C THR A 142 -20.41 -1.88 -0.98
N MET A 143 -21.33 -1.91 -0.01
CA MET A 143 -22.77 -1.76 -0.21
C MET A 143 -23.25 -0.31 -0.40
N SER A 144 -22.40 0.58 -0.92
CA SER A 144 -22.71 2.01 -1.08
C SER A 144 -22.52 2.50 -2.52
N HIS A 145 -23.34 3.46 -2.94
CA HIS A 145 -23.12 4.16 -4.22
C HIS A 145 -21.72 4.78 -4.30
N ASP A 146 -21.21 5.30 -3.19
CA ASP A 146 -19.87 5.88 -3.12
C ASP A 146 -18.76 4.85 -3.42
N TYR A 147 -18.98 3.57 -3.12
CA TYR A 147 -18.05 2.50 -3.50
C TYR A 147 -18.00 2.33 -5.02
N VAL A 148 -19.16 2.20 -5.67
CA VAL A 148 -19.23 1.98 -7.12
C VAL A 148 -18.79 3.23 -7.90
N ASP A 149 -19.24 4.41 -7.48
CA ASP A 149 -19.03 5.66 -8.22
C ASP A 149 -17.63 6.25 -7.98
N ASN A 150 -17.01 6.02 -6.81
CA ASN A 150 -15.72 6.62 -6.46
C ASN A 150 -14.61 5.61 -6.16
N CYS A 151 -14.87 4.53 -5.41
CA CYS A 151 -13.82 3.60 -5.03
C CYS A 151 -13.30 2.82 -6.25
N LEU A 152 -14.18 2.07 -6.93
CA LEU A 152 -13.77 1.19 -8.03
C LEU A 152 -13.09 1.94 -9.19
N PRO A 153 -13.59 3.11 -9.67
CA PRO A 153 -12.91 3.84 -10.73
C PRO A 153 -11.53 4.34 -10.33
N ARG A 154 -11.36 4.78 -9.08
CA ARG A 154 -10.05 5.25 -8.58
C ARG A 154 -9.08 4.09 -8.38
N ALA A 155 -9.53 3.00 -7.77
CA ALA A 155 -8.73 1.79 -7.63
C ALA A 155 -8.24 1.32 -9.00
N ARG A 156 -9.12 1.28 -10.01
CA ARG A 156 -8.76 0.94 -11.40
C ARG A 156 -7.78 1.94 -12.02
N ALA A 157 -7.96 3.24 -11.78
CA ALA A 157 -7.06 4.29 -12.30
C ALA A 157 -5.65 4.15 -11.71
N TYR A 158 -5.52 3.79 -10.43
CA TYR A 158 -4.24 3.50 -9.78
C TYR A 158 -3.75 2.06 -10.01
N GLY A 159 -4.57 1.21 -10.66
CA GLY A 159 -4.32 -0.21 -10.92
C GLY A 159 -4.19 -1.05 -9.64
N LEU A 160 -4.91 -0.69 -8.59
CA LEU A 160 -4.97 -1.41 -7.32
C LEU A 160 -6.01 -2.53 -7.38
N ALA A 161 -5.70 -3.65 -6.73
CA ALA A 161 -6.70 -4.67 -6.43
C ALA A 161 -7.62 -4.21 -5.28
N VAL A 162 -8.86 -4.69 -5.30
CA VAL A 162 -9.82 -4.52 -4.20
C VAL A 162 -10.29 -5.89 -3.78
N VAL A 163 -9.97 -6.24 -2.54
CA VAL A 163 -10.40 -7.47 -1.87
C VAL A 163 -11.45 -7.09 -0.84
N THR A 164 -12.54 -7.84 -0.81
CA THR A 164 -13.62 -7.69 0.18
C THR A 164 -13.56 -8.83 1.18
N ALA A 165 -13.97 -8.57 2.42
CA ALA A 165 -14.06 -9.58 3.47
C ALA A 165 -15.50 -9.63 4.00
N ASP A 166 -16.11 -10.81 3.97
CA ASP A 166 -17.46 -11.02 4.50
C ASP A 166 -17.46 -11.14 6.04
N GLU A 167 -18.64 -11.36 6.63
CA GLU A 167 -18.81 -11.49 8.07
C GLU A 167 -18.07 -12.70 8.67
N ASN A 168 -17.74 -13.71 7.86
CA ASN A 168 -16.97 -14.89 8.25
C ASN A 168 -15.47 -14.72 7.98
N ALA A 169 -15.02 -13.50 7.68
CA ALA A 169 -13.64 -13.17 7.30
C ALA A 169 -13.15 -13.90 6.04
N THR A 170 -14.06 -14.43 5.22
CA THR A 170 -13.71 -15.01 3.92
C THR A 170 -13.51 -13.88 2.93
N THR A 171 -12.40 -13.90 2.20
CA THR A 171 -12.10 -12.83 1.25
C THR A 171 -12.55 -13.14 -0.18
N GLY A 172 -13.05 -12.12 -0.87
CA GLY A 172 -13.45 -12.16 -2.27
C GLY A 172 -12.74 -11.08 -3.09
N LEU A 173 -12.47 -11.36 -4.36
CA LEU A 173 -11.86 -10.38 -5.25
C LEU A 173 -12.94 -9.57 -5.99
N ASP A 174 -13.06 -8.29 -5.64
CA ASP A 174 -14.00 -7.37 -6.30
C ASP A 174 -13.39 -6.72 -7.55
N LEU A 175 -12.10 -6.37 -7.48
CA LEU A 175 -11.36 -5.76 -8.59
C LEU A 175 -9.95 -6.34 -8.64
N SER A 176 -9.57 -6.91 -9.78
CA SER A 176 -8.20 -7.32 -10.05
C SER A 176 -7.27 -6.11 -10.17
N GLY A 177 -6.06 -6.23 -9.62
CA GLY A 177 -4.97 -5.28 -9.84
C GLY A 177 -4.47 -5.31 -11.28
N ARG A 178 -3.69 -4.30 -11.69
CA ARG A 178 -3.05 -4.27 -13.01
C ARG A 178 -1.61 -4.76 -12.93
N THR A 179 -1.36 -5.96 -13.45
CA THR A 179 -0.04 -6.63 -13.50
C THR A 179 0.87 -6.09 -14.60
N GLU A 180 0.32 -5.61 -15.71
CA GLU A 180 1.10 -5.11 -16.86
C GLU A 180 1.49 -3.64 -16.68
N ARG A 181 2.50 -3.36 -15.84
CA ARG A 181 3.11 -2.02 -15.76
C ARG A 181 4.59 -2.05 -16.04
N MET A 182 5.03 -1.02 -16.77
CA MET A 182 6.43 -0.68 -16.92
C MET A 182 6.95 -0.26 -15.54
N MET A 183 7.70 -1.15 -14.90
CA MET A 183 8.42 -0.83 -13.67
C MET A 183 9.41 0.27 -14.00
N LEU A 184 9.27 1.42 -13.32
CA LEU A 184 10.31 2.44 -13.35
C LEU A 184 11.59 1.82 -12.79
N GLY A 185 12.75 2.19 -13.34
CA GLY A 185 14.04 1.69 -12.86
C GLY A 185 14.22 1.89 -11.36
N GLU A 186 15.14 1.14 -10.76
CA GLU A 186 15.41 1.21 -9.33
C GLU A 186 15.71 2.66 -8.90
N ASP A 187 14.89 3.21 -8.02
CA ASP A 187 15.12 4.50 -7.37
C ASP A 187 15.48 4.31 -5.90
N SER A 188 16.01 5.36 -5.29
CA SER A 188 16.47 5.31 -3.90
C SER A 188 15.36 5.00 -2.90
N VAL A 189 14.12 5.31 -3.25
CA VAL A 189 12.97 5.07 -2.37
C VAL A 189 12.59 3.60 -2.39
N ILE A 190 12.46 2.96 -3.56
CA ILE A 190 12.18 1.52 -3.62
C ILE A 190 13.35 0.72 -3.03
N ARG A 191 14.58 1.18 -3.27
CA ARG A 191 15.76 0.56 -2.67
C ARG A 191 15.70 0.61 -1.14
N TRP A 192 15.33 1.75 -0.57
CA TRP A 192 15.16 1.91 0.88
C TRP A 192 14.00 1.06 1.42
N VAL A 193 12.88 0.98 0.71
CA VAL A 193 11.75 0.11 1.06
C VAL A 193 12.19 -1.36 1.11
N GLN A 194 12.99 -1.83 0.14
CA GLN A 194 13.53 -3.19 0.15
C GLN A 194 14.41 -3.45 1.37
N GLU A 195 15.23 -2.48 1.82
CA GLU A 195 16.05 -2.64 3.03
C GLU A 195 15.21 -2.73 4.30
N MET A 196 14.15 -1.91 4.41
CA MET A 196 13.19 -1.99 5.52
C MET A 196 12.48 -3.35 5.57
N VAL A 197 12.10 -3.88 4.41
CA VAL A 197 11.44 -5.20 4.29
C VAL A 197 12.45 -6.32 4.59
N TYR A 198 13.70 -6.17 4.17
CA TYR A 198 14.77 -7.13 4.44
C TYR A 198 15.06 -7.26 5.93
N GLU A 199 15.15 -6.15 6.66
CA GLU A 199 15.29 -6.16 8.11
C GLU A 199 14.18 -6.97 8.79
N GLN A 200 12.93 -6.76 8.38
CA GLN A 200 11.79 -7.47 8.95
C GLN A 200 11.75 -8.96 8.58
N LEU A 201 12.13 -9.33 7.35
CA LEU A 201 12.26 -10.73 6.96
C LEU A 201 13.30 -11.45 7.83
N LEU A 202 14.47 -10.85 8.03
CA LEU A 202 15.51 -11.44 8.88
C LEU A 202 15.09 -11.55 10.35
N ALA A 203 14.36 -10.54 10.86
CA ALA A 203 13.85 -10.56 12.23
C ALA A 203 12.82 -11.70 12.45
N MET A 204 12.07 -12.09 11.42
CA MET A 204 11.15 -13.23 11.48
C MET A 204 11.87 -14.57 11.42
N GLU A 205 12.98 -14.67 10.69
CA GLU A 205 13.79 -15.90 10.60
C GLU A 205 14.64 -16.14 11.85
N SER A 206 15.04 -15.08 12.56
CA SER A 206 15.84 -15.15 13.80
C SER A 206 15.06 -14.68 15.02
N PRO A 207 14.05 -15.42 15.52
CA PRO A 207 13.35 -15.08 16.76
C PRO A 207 14.21 -15.24 18.04
N ALA A 208 15.50 -15.58 17.93
CA ALA A 208 16.32 -16.12 19.03
C ALA A 208 17.32 -15.15 19.70
N GLU A 209 17.37 -13.86 19.34
CA GLU A 209 18.27 -12.89 20.00
C GLU A 209 17.55 -11.71 20.68
N ALA A 210 16.29 -11.89 21.10
CA ALA A 210 15.64 -10.99 22.05
C ALA A 210 15.58 -11.66 23.43
N ARG A 211 16.63 -11.42 24.23
CA ARG A 211 16.58 -11.58 25.69
C ARG A 211 15.83 -10.41 26.32
#